data_AF-A0A3B8MK54-F1
#
_entry.id   AF-A0A3B8MK54-F1
#
_cell.length_a   1.000
_cell.length_b   1.000
_cell.length_c   1.000
_cell.angle_alpha   90.00
_cell.angle_beta   90.00
_cell.angle_gamma   90.00
#
_symmetry.space_group_name_H-M   'P 1'
#
loop_
_entity.id
_entity.type
_entity.pdbx_description
1 polymer ?
#
loop_
_entity_poly.entity_id
_entity_poly.type
_entity_poly.pdbx_seq_one_letter_code
_entity_poly.pdbx_strand_id
1 'polypeptide(L)' 'MADLTVQVLDDGRPLAFCRCGASENKPYCDGAHRNFGFSSSVKA' A
#
# COMPACT_ATOMS: atom_id res chain seq x y z
N MET A 1 11.85 20.81 -1.16
CA MET A 1 10.53 20.62 -1.80
C MET A 1 10.68 19.50 -2.82
N ALA A 2 10.72 18.25 -2.37
CA ALA A 2 10.93 17.11 -3.27
C ALA A 2 9.60 16.80 -3.96
N ASP A 3 9.67 16.86 -5.28
CA ASP A 3 8.60 16.67 -6.24
C ASP A 3 7.74 15.42 -5.96
N LEU A 4 6.44 15.66 -5.89
CA LEU A 4 5.35 14.72 -5.69
C LEU A 4 5.18 13.84 -6.94
N THR A 5 6.18 13.01 -7.24
CA THR A 5 6.12 12.12 -8.41
C THR A 5 5.03 11.07 -8.20
N VAL A 6 3.87 11.28 -8.82
CA VAL A 6 2.84 10.26 -9.01
C VAL A 6 3.45 9.18 -9.91
N GLN A 7 3.79 8.04 -9.32
CA GLN A 7 4.27 6.87 -10.05
C GLN A 7 3.05 6.23 -10.73
N VAL A 8 2.92 6.45 -12.04
CA VAL A 8 1.93 5.73 -12.85
C VAL A 8 2.42 4.29 -13.00
N LEU A 9 1.67 3.34 -12.44
CA LEU A 9 1.97 1.91 -12.48
C LEU A 9 1.05 1.27 -13.52
N ASP A 10 1.50 1.27 -14.78
CA ASP A 10 0.73 0.89 -15.98
C ASP A 10 0.50 -0.62 -16.18
N ASP A 11 0.76 -1.45 -15.17
CA ASP A 11 0.66 -2.91 -15.30
C ASP A 11 -0.79 -3.45 -15.23
N GLY A 12 -1.80 -2.59 -15.11
CA GLY A 12 -3.20 -2.97 -14.85
C GLY A 12 -3.43 -3.68 -13.51
N ARG A 13 -2.39 -3.81 -12.68
CA ARG A 13 -2.46 -4.39 -11.35
C ARG A 13 -3.08 -3.39 -10.39
N PRO A 14 -3.99 -3.82 -9.49
CA PRO A 14 -4.60 -2.93 -8.52
C PRO A 14 -3.52 -2.33 -7.61
N LEU A 15 -3.52 -1.00 -7.50
CA LEU A 15 -2.69 -0.28 -6.56
C LEU A 15 -3.25 -0.44 -5.15
N ALA A 16 -2.46 -1.08 -4.28
CA ALA A 16 -2.83 -1.27 -2.88
C ALA A 16 -2.04 -0.31 -1.99
N PHE A 17 -2.75 0.55 -1.26
CA PHE A 17 -2.15 1.38 -0.23
C PHE A 17 -2.02 0.64 1.10
N CYS A 18 -0.91 0.88 1.80
CA CYS A 18 -0.71 0.33 3.14
C CYS A 18 -1.68 0.98 4.12
N ARG A 19 -2.47 0.13 4.79
CA ARG A 19 -3.37 0.53 5.89
C ARG A 19 -2.97 -0.07 7.24
N CYS A 20 -2.02 -1.01 7.24
CA CYS A 20 -1.56 -1.70 8.45
C CYS A 20 -0.45 -0.96 9.22
N GLY A 21 0.16 0.07 8.62
CA GLY A 21 1.29 0.82 9.20
C GLY A 21 2.66 0.12 9.09
N ALA A 22 2.68 -1.20 8.90
CA ALA A 22 3.90 -2.02 8.90
C ALA A 22 4.69 -2.05 7.59
N SER A 23 4.16 -1.50 6.48
CA SER A 23 4.89 -1.49 5.20
C SER A 23 6.19 -0.68 5.30
N GLU A 24 7.27 -1.21 4.74
CA GLU A 24 8.55 -0.50 4.59
C GLU A 24 8.54 0.41 3.35
N ASN A 25 7.67 0.12 2.37
CA ASN A 25 7.51 0.89 1.13
C ASN A 25 6.26 1.80 1.16
N LYS A 26 6.10 2.61 2.21
CA LYS A 26 4.97 3.54 2.33
C LYS A 26 4.95 4.55 1.16
N PRO A 27 3.77 4.91 0.60
CA PRO A 27 2.41 4.61 1.06
C PRO A 27 1.84 3.27 0.56
N TYR A 28 2.61 2.46 -0.16
CA TYR A 28 2.12 1.25 -0.82
C TYR A 28 2.17 0.03 0.10
N CYS A 29 1.34 -0.97 -0.20
CA CYS A 29 1.34 -2.25 0.46
C CYS A 29 2.44 -3.17 -0.12
N ASP A 30 3.35 -3.62 0.73
CA ASP A 30 4.43 -4.59 0.44
C ASP A 30 4.11 -6.02 0.93
N GLY A 31 3.00 -6.19 1.65
CA GLY A 31 2.57 -7.47 2.20
C GLY A 31 2.90 -7.68 3.67
N ALA A 32 3.57 -6.72 4.33
CA ALA A 32 3.92 -6.80 5.76
C ALA A 32 2.69 -7.05 6.66
N HIS A 33 1.50 -6.59 6.24
CA HIS A 33 0.24 -6.79 6.96
C HIS A 33 -0.04 -8.26 7.34
N ARG A 34 0.46 -9.23 6.56
CA ARG A 34 0.31 -10.67 6.84
C ARG A 34 1.12 -11.11 8.05
N ASN A 35 2.32 -10.56 8.22
CA ASN A 35 3.21 -10.89 9.35
C ASN A 35 2.71 -10.31 10.66
N PHE A 36 2.03 -9.15 10.62
CA PHE A 36 1.51 -8.47 11.80
C PHE A 36 0.04 -8.84 12.11
N GLY A 37 -0.55 -9.80 11.39
CA GLY A 37 -1.93 -10.25 11.62
C GLY A 37 -2.99 -9.17 11.38
N PHE A 38 -2.70 -8.19 10.53
CA PHE A 38 -3.64 -7.11 10.25
C PHE A 38 -4.79 -7.62 9.38
N SER A 39 -5.99 -7.68 9.97
CA SER A 39 -7.23 -8.01 9.28
C SER A 39 -8.12 -6.77 9.19
N SER A 40 -8.57 -6.45 7.98
CA SER A 40 -9.44 -5.30 7.73
C SER A 40 -10.59 -5.73 6.83
N SER A 41 -11.81 -5.49 7.25
CA SER A 41 -12.99 -5.69 6.40
C SER A 41 -13.13 -4.51 5.46
N VAL A 42 -13.16 -4.77 4.16
CA VAL A 42 -13.50 -3.73 3.17
C VAL A 42 -14.96 -3.36 3.36
N LYS A 43 -15.22 -2.07 3.63
CA LYS A 43 -16.58 -1.53 3.68
C LYS A 43 -16.75 -0.68 2.41
N ALA A 44 -17.78 -1.02 1.63
CA ALA A 44 -18.20 -0.27 0.45
C ALA A 44 -18.81 1.08 0.85
#